data_AF-A0A6L3NE93-F1
#
_entry.id   AF-A0A6L3NE93-F1
#
_cell.length_a   1.000
_cell.length_b   1.000
_cell.length_c   1.000
_cell.angle_alpha   90.00
_cell.angle_beta   90.00
_cell.angle_gamma   90.00
#
_symmetry.space_group_name_H-M   'P 1'
#
loop_
_entity.id
_entity.type
_entity.pdbx_description
1 polymer ?
#
loop_
_entity_poly.entity_id
_entity_poly.type
_entity_poly.pdbx_seq_one_letter_code
_entity_poly.pdbx_strand_id
1 'polypeptide(L)'
;MNDFWQHCSALLERELTPQQYVTWIKPLAPVAFDASANTLSIAAPNRFKLDWVKSQFSGRISDLAREFWNTPIEVQFVLDPKAGMRSAPAGAAAAAQR
;
A
#
# COMPACT_ATOMS: atom_id res chain seq x y z
N MET A 1 9.37 -3.10 -11.23
CA MET A 1 8.84 -2.91 -9.86
C MET A 1 8.21 -1.53 -9.70
N ASN A 2 8.88 -0.47 -10.18
CA ASN A 2 8.28 0.86 -10.26
C ASN A 2 7.02 0.87 -11.16
N ASP A 3 7.03 0.12 -12.28
CA ASP A 3 5.91 0.07 -13.23
C ASP A 3 4.63 -0.52 -12.63
N PHE A 4 4.75 -1.62 -11.87
CA PHE A 4 3.61 -2.19 -11.14
C PHE A 4 3.01 -1.18 -10.17
N TRP A 5 3.82 -0.51 -9.37
CA TRP A 5 3.30 0.42 -8.37
C TRP A 5 2.71 1.67 -9.00
N GLN A 6 3.29 2.19 -10.08
CA GLN A 6 2.68 3.25 -10.88
C GLN A 6 1.31 2.83 -11.42
N HIS A 7 1.21 1.61 -11.96
CA HIS A 7 -0.07 1.07 -12.45
C HIS A 7 -1.08 0.86 -11.32
N CYS A 8 -0.67 0.22 -10.23
CA CYS A 8 -1.47 -0.07 -9.05
C CYS A 8 -1.97 1.23 -8.39
N SER A 9 -1.09 2.21 -8.20
CA SER A 9 -1.46 3.52 -7.63
C SER A 9 -2.44 4.27 -8.52
N ALA A 10 -2.26 4.25 -9.85
CA ALA A 10 -3.21 4.87 -10.78
C ALA A 10 -4.60 4.20 -10.75
N LEU A 11 -4.67 2.88 -10.57
CA LEU A 11 -5.95 2.18 -10.41
C LEU A 11 -6.61 2.52 -9.07
N LEU A 12 -5.84 2.49 -7.98
CA LEU A 12 -6.31 2.87 -6.65
C LEU A 12 -6.77 4.34 -6.59
N GLU A 13 -6.11 5.25 -7.31
CA GLU A 13 -6.51 6.66 -7.42
C GLU A 13 -7.88 6.84 -8.08
N ARG A 14 -8.27 5.92 -8.98
CA ARG A 14 -9.59 5.93 -9.63
C ARG A 14 -10.69 5.31 -8.76
N GLU A 15 -10.32 4.37 -7.90
CA GLU A 15 -11.23 3.70 -6.98
C GLU A 15 -11.48 4.49 -5.69
N LEU A 16 -10.49 5.28 -5.28
CA LEU A 16 -10.52 6.04 -4.05
C LEU A 16 -10.83 7.51 -4.27
N THR A 17 -11.32 8.14 -3.21
CA THR A 17 -11.36 9.61 -3.19
C THR A 17 -9.94 10.19 -3.23
N PRO A 18 -9.73 11.38 -3.80
CA PRO A 18 -8.41 12.03 -3.84
C PRO A 18 -7.76 12.13 -2.46
N GLN A 19 -8.56 12.38 -1.43
CA GLN A 19 -8.09 12.46 -0.04
C GLN A 19 -7.61 11.11 0.49
N GLN A 20 -8.35 10.02 0.25
CA GLN A 20 -7.94 8.68 0.68
C GLN A 20 -6.64 8.26 -0.04
N TYR A 21 -6.56 8.50 -1.34
CA TYR A 21 -5.36 8.19 -2.11
C TYR A 21 -4.13 8.92 -1.57
N VAL A 22 -4.20 10.23 -1.38
CA VAL A 22 -3.08 11.04 -0.85
C VAL A 22 -2.72 10.68 0.59
N THR A 23 -3.71 10.29 1.40
CA THR A 23 -3.51 9.99 2.83
C THR A 23 -2.93 8.59 3.06
N TRP A 24 -3.38 7.61 2.28
CA TRP A 24 -3.13 6.20 2.54
C TRP A 24 -2.27 5.51 1.51
N ILE A 25 -2.40 5.83 0.21
CA ILE A 25 -1.67 5.17 -0.87
C ILE A 25 -0.37 5.91 -1.21
N LYS A 26 -0.44 7.23 -1.40
CA LYS A 26 0.72 8.08 -1.72
C LYS A 26 1.92 7.94 -0.77
N PRO A 27 1.77 7.79 0.56
CA PRO A 27 2.92 7.63 1.45
C PRO A 27 3.49 6.21 1.48
N LEU A 28 2.87 5.25 0.81
CA LEU A 28 3.39 3.89 0.69
C LEU A 28 4.38 3.82 -0.46
N ALA A 29 5.41 3.00 -0.27
CA ALA A 29 6.40 2.75 -1.31
C ALA A 29 6.72 1.26 -1.39
N PRO A 30 6.74 0.65 -2.58
CA PRO A 30 7.23 -0.71 -2.75
C PRO A 30 8.75 -0.72 -2.51
N VAL A 31 9.22 -1.55 -1.58
CA VAL A 31 10.64 -1.57 -1.15
C VAL A 31 11.39 -2.81 -1.59
N ALA A 32 10.72 -3.95 -1.74
CA ALA A 32 11.30 -5.14 -2.36
C ALA A 32 10.24 -5.90 -3.16
N PHE A 33 10.66 -6.56 -4.23
CA PHE A 33 9.85 -7.54 -4.95
C PHE A 33 10.72 -8.76 -5.21
N ASP A 34 10.33 -9.87 -4.61
CA ASP A 34 10.95 -11.16 -4.84
C ASP A 34 10.11 -11.93 -5.86
N ALA A 35 10.64 -12.06 -7.07
CA ALA A 35 9.98 -12.79 -8.15
C ALA A 35 10.03 -14.31 -7.93
N SER A 36 11.02 -14.82 -7.20
CA SER A 36 11.19 -16.25 -6.90
C SER A 36 10.28 -16.70 -5.76
N ALA A 37 10.09 -15.86 -4.75
CA ALA A 37 9.16 -16.09 -3.64
C ALA A 37 7.78 -15.46 -3.87
N ASN A 38 7.54 -14.87 -5.05
CA ASN A 38 6.30 -14.16 -5.40
C ASN A 38 5.83 -13.18 -4.31
N THR A 39 6.76 -12.44 -3.70
CA THR A 39 6.47 -11.61 -2.53
C THR A 39 6.78 -10.14 -2.84
N LEU A 40 5.80 -9.26 -2.65
CA LEU A 40 5.94 -7.81 -2.76
C LEU A 40 5.95 -7.18 -1.37
N SER A 41 7.03 -6.49 -1.02
CA SER A 41 7.14 -5.72 0.22
C SER A 41 6.82 -4.24 -0.02
N ILE A 42 5.87 -3.70 0.74
CA ILE A 42 5.45 -2.30 0.71
C ILE A 42 5.75 -1.68 2.06
N ALA A 43 6.53 -0.60 2.07
CA ALA A 43 6.83 0.16 3.27
C ALA A 43 5.78 1.22 3.54
N ALA A 44 5.35 1.30 4.80
CA ALA A 44 4.50 2.35 5.32
C ALA A 44 5.27 3.23 6.32
N PRO A 45 4.93 4.54 6.41
CA PRO A 45 5.67 5.45 7.28
C PRO A 45 5.37 5.23 8.77
N ASN A 46 4.27 4.57 9.12
CA ASN A 46 3.94 4.25 10.50
C ASN A 46 3.05 3.01 10.58
N ARG A 47 2.97 2.43 11.79
CA ARG A 47 2.21 1.20 12.10
C ARG A 47 0.71 1.36 11.87
N PHE A 48 0.12 2.51 12.23
CA PHE A 48 -1.31 2.75 12.03
C PHE A 48 -1.71 2.71 10.55
N LYS A 49 -0.94 3.40 9.70
CA LYS A 49 -1.14 3.36 8.24
C LYS A 49 -0.90 1.97 7.68
N LEU A 50 0.13 1.28 8.17
CA LEU A 50 0.41 -0.10 7.79
C LEU A 50 -0.80 -0.99 8.06
N ASP A 51 -1.29 -1.02 9.29
CA ASP A 51 -2.38 -1.92 9.70
C ASP A 51 -3.69 -1.55 8.98
N TRP A 52 -3.97 -0.26 8.78
CA TRP A 52 -5.16 0.18 8.06
C TRP A 52 -5.10 -0.17 6.57
N VAL A 53 -3.98 0.13 5.89
CA VAL A 53 -3.79 -0.22 4.48
C VAL A 53 -3.80 -1.72 4.29
N LYS A 54 -3.15 -2.46 5.19
CA LYS A 54 -3.17 -3.92 5.18
C LYS A 54 -4.59 -4.46 5.34
N SER A 55 -5.40 -3.88 6.21
CA SER A 55 -6.78 -4.35 6.39
C SER A 55 -7.69 -4.01 5.20
N GLN A 56 -7.54 -2.82 4.61
CA GLN A 56 -8.47 -2.31 3.60
C GLN A 56 -8.04 -2.61 2.16
N PHE A 57 -6.73 -2.60 1.89
CA PHE A 57 -6.16 -2.65 0.54
C PHE A 57 -5.31 -3.88 0.27
N SER A 58 -4.99 -4.72 1.25
CA SER A 58 -4.19 -5.92 0.99
C SER A 58 -4.82 -6.80 -0.09
N GLY A 59 -6.12 -7.10 0.02
CA GLY A 59 -6.85 -7.87 -0.98
C GLY A 59 -6.77 -7.24 -2.36
N ARG A 60 -7.08 -5.94 -2.46
CA ARG A 60 -7.07 -5.22 -3.74
C ARG A 60 -5.68 -5.17 -4.37
N ILE A 61 -4.65 -4.86 -3.59
CA ILE A 61 -3.26 -4.81 -4.08
C ILE A 61 -2.80 -6.20 -4.53
N SER A 62 -3.17 -7.26 -3.80
CA SER A 62 -2.88 -8.65 -4.19
C SER A 62 -3.58 -9.05 -5.47
N ASP A 63 -4.84 -8.65 -5.68
CA ASP A 63 -5.56 -8.88 -6.93
C ASP A 63 -4.89 -8.18 -8.10
N LEU A 64 -4.55 -6.89 -7.94
CA LEU A 64 -3.84 -6.12 -8.96
C LEU A 64 -2.46 -6.70 -9.26
N ALA A 65 -1.75 -7.19 -8.25
CA ALA A 65 -0.47 -7.86 -8.42
C ALA A 65 -0.64 -9.17 -9.21
N ARG A 66 -1.68 -9.94 -8.88
CA ARG A 66 -2.01 -11.16 -9.63
C ARG A 66 -2.35 -10.87 -11.08
N GLU A 67 -3.11 -9.81 -11.36
CA GLU A 67 -3.45 -9.40 -12.73
C GLU A 67 -2.21 -8.94 -13.50
N PHE A 68 -1.31 -8.19 -12.86
CA PHE A 68 -0.11 -7.65 -13.50
C PHE A 68 0.95 -8.72 -13.81
N TRP A 69 1.23 -9.63 -12.86
CA TRP A 69 2.24 -10.68 -13.01
C TRP A 69 1.65 -12.03 -13.44
N ASN A 70 0.33 -12.11 -13.59
CA ASN A 70 -0.41 -13.31 -13.97
C ASN A 70 -0.14 -14.53 -13.05
N THR A 71 0.22 -14.27 -11.78
CA THR A 71 0.62 -15.25 -10.77
C THR A 71 0.21 -14.75 -9.37
N PRO A 72 -0.13 -15.61 -8.40
CA PRO A 72 -0.42 -15.14 -7.04
C PRO A 72 0.81 -14.47 -6.43
N ILE A 73 0.69 -13.18 -6.09
CA ILE A 73 1.73 -12.42 -5.38
C ILE A 73 1.27 -12.17 -3.96
N GLU A 74 2.12 -12.50 -2.99
CA GLU A 74 1.90 -12.20 -1.59
C GLU A 74 2.38 -10.79 -1.25
N VAL A 75 1.47 -9.96 -0.76
CA VAL A 75 1.77 -8.56 -0.41
C VAL A 75 2.08 -8.47 1.08
N GLN A 76 3.34 -8.19 1.38
CA GLN A 76 3.81 -7.93 2.74
C GLN A 76 3.94 -6.43 2.99
N PHE A 77 3.42 -5.99 4.12
CA PHE A 77 3.56 -4.62 4.56
C PHE A 77 4.60 -4.53 5.67
N VAL A 78 5.59 -3.65 5.48
CA VAL A 78 6.69 -3.42 6.40
C VAL A 78 6.73 -1.97 6.84
N LEU A 79 7.37 -1.68 7.97
CA LEU A 79 7.59 -0.30 8.39
C LEU A 79 8.79 0.27 7.64
N ASP A 80 8.68 1.51 7.15
CA ASP A 80 9.82 2.23 6.60
C ASP A 80 10.81 2.55 7.75
N PRO A 81 12.02 1.98 7.74
CA PRO A 81 13.02 2.23 8.79
C PRO A 81 13.45 3.70 8.87
N LYS A 82 13.23 4.50 7.81
CA LYS A 82 13.54 5.94 7.78
C LYS A 82 12.38 6.82 8.26
N ALA A 83 11.20 6.26 8.50
CA ALA A 83 10.02 7.05 8.87
C ALA A 83 9.95 7.43 10.35
N GLY A 84 10.75 6.80 11.21
CA GLY A 84 10.85 7.14 12.65
C GLY A 84 11.24 8.60 12.94
N MET A 85 11.82 9.32 11.97
CA MET A 85 12.21 10.73 12.10
C MET A 85 11.15 11.73 11.60
N ARG A 86 10.07 11.27 10.94
CA ARG A 86 8.97 12.11 10.43
C ARG A 86 7.65 11.78 11.14
N SER A 87 7.65 11.86 12.46
CA SER A 87 6.42 11.70 13.24
C SER A 87 5.72 13.05 13.44
N ALA A 88 4.51 13.20 12.91
CA ALA A 88 3.48 14.08 13.45
C ALA A 88 2.10 13.41 13.30
N PRO A 89 1.18 13.60 14.27
CA PRO A 89 -0.05 12.84 14.37
C PRO A 89 -1.09 13.45 13.43
N ALA A 90 -1.58 12.67 12.47
CA ALA A 90 -2.82 12.98 11.77
C ALA A 90 -3.83 11.93 12.23
N GLY A 91 -4.77 12.36 13.08
CA GLY A 91 -5.80 11.51 13.64
C GLY A 91 -6.52 10.73 12.55
N ALA A 92 -6.44 9.40 12.62
CA ALA A 92 -7.37 8.52 11.93
C ALA A 92 -8.69 8.54 12.71
N ALA A 93 -9.38 9.69 12.67
CA ALA A 93 -10.80 9.74 12.95
C ALA A 93 -11.52 9.16 11.74
N ALA A 94 -12.23 8.06 11.98
CA ALA A 94 -13.46 7.63 11.35
C ALA A 94 -13.68 7.99 9.85
N ALA A 95 -13.67 6.96 9.01
CA ALA A 95 -14.60 6.86 7.89
C ALA A 95 -14.86 5.37 7.61
N ALA A 96 -15.56 4.72 8.54
CA ALA A 96 -16.49 3.68 8.17
C ALA A 96 -17.60 4.36 7.36
N GLN A 97 -17.49 4.33 6.03
CA GLN A 97 -18.62 4.64 5.18
C GLN A 97 -19.38 3.33 4.94
N ARG A 98 -20.57 3.37 5.54
CA ARG A 98 -21.67 2.40 5.65
C ARG A 98 -21.92 1.52 4.44
#